data_AF-A0A963PNN3-F1
#
_entry.id   AF-A0A963PNN3-F1
#
_cell.length_a   1.000
_cell.length_b   1.000
_cell.length_c   1.000
_cell.angle_alpha   90.00
_cell.angle_beta   90.00
_cell.angle_gamma   90.00
#
_symmetry.space_group_name_H-M   'P 1'
#
loop_
_entity.id
_entity.type
_entity.pdbx_description
1 polymer ?
#
loop_
_entity_poly.entity_id
_entity_poly.type
_entity_poly.pdbx_seq_one_letter_code
_entity_poly.pdbx_strand_id
1 'polypeptide(L)' 'MTPGDTATRFGSGQAVRRLEDEALLKGQGRYTDDLRQPGDGCLVFVRSPYAHAAIRGVNTAD' A
#
# COMPACT_ATOMS: atom_id res chain seq x y z
N MET A 1 -48.44 -2.84 -9.13
CA MET A 1 -46.98 -3.02 -9.29
C MET A 1 -46.36 -1.63 -9.27
N THR A 2 -46.06 -1.13 -8.08
CA THR A 2 -45.47 0.18 -7.84
C THR A 2 -44.02 0.16 -8.35
N PRO A 3 -43.57 1.15 -9.15
CA PRO A 3 -42.17 1.22 -9.53
C PRO A 3 -41.36 1.47 -8.26
N GLY A 4 -40.56 0.47 -7.89
CA GLY A 4 -39.71 0.50 -6.72
C GLY A 4 -38.66 1.60 -6.84
N ASP A 5 -38.65 2.42 -5.80
CA ASP A 5 -37.53 3.22 -5.29
C ASP A 5 -36.17 2.67 -5.73
N THR A 6 -35.62 3.25 -6.81
CA THR A 6 -34.23 3.01 -7.21
C THR A 6 -33.39 3.94 -6.35
N ALA A 7 -33.04 3.48 -5.15
CA ALA A 7 -32.14 4.19 -4.25
C ALA A 7 -30.83 4.50 -5.00
N THR A 8 -30.73 5.70 -5.54
CA THR A 8 -29.56 6.13 -6.32
C THR A 8 -28.46 6.36 -5.30
N ARG A 9 -27.53 5.41 -5.20
CA ARG A 9 -26.38 5.52 -4.29
C ARG A 9 -25.59 6.77 -4.68
N PHE A 10 -25.29 7.62 -3.71
CA PHE A 10 -24.46 8.81 -3.92
C PHE A 10 -23.20 8.44 -4.73
N GLY A 11 -23.02 9.11 -5.89
CA GLY A 11 -21.87 8.92 -6.78
C GLY A 11 -22.01 7.91 -7.92
N SER A 12 -23.13 7.17 -8.06
CA SER A 12 -23.32 6.29 -9.21
C SER A 12 -23.56 7.10 -10.51
N GLY A 13 -22.67 6.94 -11.50
CA GLY A 13 -22.81 7.56 -12.83
C GLY A 13 -22.38 9.03 -12.92
N GLN A 14 -21.75 9.58 -11.88
CA GLN A 14 -21.26 10.96 -11.85
C GLN A 14 -19.74 10.99 -11.69
N ALA A 15 -19.08 11.97 -12.31
CA ALA A 15 -17.67 12.25 -12.04
C ALA A 15 -17.53 12.90 -10.65
N VAL A 16 -17.26 12.09 -9.63
CA VAL A 16 -17.10 12.54 -8.24
C VAL A 16 -15.62 12.80 -7.96
N ARG A 17 -15.32 13.93 -7.32
CA ARG A 17 -13.97 14.24 -6.85
C ARG A 17 -13.50 13.20 -5.84
N ARG A 18 -12.26 12.73 -5.95
CA ARG A 18 -11.73 11.74 -5.01
C ARG A 18 -11.49 12.40 -3.65
N LEU A 19 -11.79 11.67 -2.59
CA LEU A 19 -11.65 12.18 -1.22
C LEU A 19 -10.19 12.44 -0.88
N GLU A 20 -9.30 11.55 -1.34
CA GLU A 20 -7.88 11.59 -1.05
C GLU A 20 -7.12 12.69 -1.81
N ASP A 21 -7.68 13.24 -2.91
CA ASP A 21 -6.98 14.19 -3.80
C ASP A 21 -6.35 15.36 -3.05
N GLU A 22 -7.09 15.98 -2.14
CA GLU A 22 -6.61 17.15 -1.42
C GLU A 22 -5.40 16.82 -0.53
N ALA A 23 -5.48 15.72 0.22
CA ALA A 23 -4.40 15.31 1.11
C ALA A 23 -3.17 14.85 0.32
N LEU A 24 -3.37 14.05 -0.74
CA LEU A 24 -2.27 13.53 -1.55
C LEU A 24 -1.53 14.65 -2.30
N LEU A 25 -2.27 15.58 -2.93
CA LEU A 25 -1.66 16.70 -3.66
C LEU A 25 -0.93 17.70 -2.76
N LYS A 26 -1.29 17.78 -1.47
CA LYS A 26 -0.62 18.62 -0.48
C LYS A 26 0.53 17.90 0.24
N GLY A 27 0.84 16.65 -0.10
CA GLY A 27 1.84 15.84 0.60
C GLY A 27 1.43 15.48 2.04
N GLN A 28 0.14 15.51 2.34
CA GLN A 28 -0.44 15.16 3.65
C GLN A 28 -0.93 13.71 3.70
N GLY A 29 -0.78 12.95 2.61
CA GLY A 29 -0.93 11.51 2.63
C GLY A 29 0.05 10.88 3.62
N ARG A 30 -0.38 9.85 4.35
CA ARG A 30 0.48 9.04 5.21
C ARG A 30 0.55 7.64 4.65
N TYR A 31 1.72 7.25 4.19
CA TYR A 31 2.06 5.92 3.71
C TYR A 31 2.78 5.13 4.80
N THR A 32 2.90 3.82 4.62
CA THR A 32 3.57 2.95 5.60
C THR A 32 5.01 3.37 5.86
N ASP A 33 5.71 3.88 4.85
CA ASP A 33 7.09 4.36 5.00
C ASP A 33 7.21 5.74 5.68
N ASP A 34 6.11 6.47 5.86
CA ASP A 34 6.14 7.73 6.64
C ASP A 34 6.08 7.47 8.15
N LEU A 35 5.86 6.22 8.56
CA LEU A 35 5.84 5.81 9.96
C LEU A 35 7.28 5.74 10.48
N ARG A 36 7.55 6.45 11.58
CA ARG A 36 8.83 6.44 12.29
C ARG A 36 8.56 6.41 13.79
N GLN A 37 9.19 5.48 14.49
CA GLN A 37 9.16 5.34 15.95
C GLN A 37 10.59 5.32 16.51
N PRO A 38 10.80 5.84 17.72
CA PRO A 38 12.09 5.72 18.39
C PRO A 38 12.50 4.25 18.51
N GLY A 39 13.67 3.90 18.00
CA GLY A 39 14.18 2.53 18.01
C GLY A 39 13.90 1.71 16.75
N ASP A 40 13.26 2.29 15.73
CA ASP A 40 13.14 1.63 14.42
C ASP A 40 14.53 1.31 13.85
N GLY A 41 14.69 0.07 13.38
CA GLY A 41 15.91 -0.41 12.74
C GLY A 41 15.81 -0.44 11.22
N CYS A 42 16.95 -0.45 10.54
CA CYS A 42 17.03 -0.69 9.10
C CYS A 42 17.18 -2.20 8.84
N LEU A 43 16.42 -2.73 7.88
CA LEU A 43 16.53 -4.12 7.43
C LEU A 43 16.95 -4.19 5.97
N VAL A 44 17.74 -5.20 5.64
CA VAL A 44 18.15 -5.53 4.27
C VAL A 44 17.80 -6.97 3.95
N PHE A 45 17.49 -7.25 2.69
CA PHE A 45 17.23 -8.60 2.19
C PHE A 45 18.33 -9.01 1.22
N VAL A 46 18.97 -10.16 1.48
CA VAL A 46 19.82 -10.84 0.51
C VAL A 46 18.98 -11.89 -0.21
N ARG A 47 18.95 -11.85 -1.54
CA ARG A 47 18.15 -12.77 -2.37
C ARG A 47 19.06 -13.72 -3.14
N SER A 48 18.51 -14.88 -3.51
CA SER A 48 19.21 -15.83 -4.38
C SER A 48 19.56 -15.18 -5.72
N PRO A 49 20.82 -15.27 -6.19
CA PRO A 49 21.19 -14.90 -7.55
C PRO A 49 20.83 -16.00 -8.57
N TYR A 50 20.36 -17.17 -8.12
CA TYR A 50 20.00 -18.31 -8.95
C TYR A 50 18.48 -18.50 -8.98
N ALA A 51 17.93 -18.75 -10.17
CA ALA A 51 16.51 -19.07 -10.34
C ALA A 51 16.13 -20.43 -9.72
N HIS A 52 17.05 -21.39 -9.71
CA HIS A 52 16.88 -22.69 -9.06
C HIS A 52 18.22 -23.22 -8.55
N ALA A 53 18.35 -23.38 -7.24
CA ALA A 53 19.51 -23.95 -6.58
C ALA A 53 19.12 -24.47 -5.19
N ALA A 54 19.88 -25.42 -4.66
CA ALA A 54 19.77 -25.83 -3.27
C ALA A 54 20.60 -24.90 -2.38
N ILE A 55 20.04 -24.44 -1.26
CA ILE A 55 20.78 -23.70 -0.24
C ILE A 55 21.53 -24.71 0.62
N ARG A 56 22.86 -24.74 0.51
CA ARG A 56 23.72 -25.66 1.28
C ARG A 56 24.21 -25.10 2.61
N GLY A 57 24.14 -23.78 2.77
CA GLY A 57 24.54 -23.09 3.99
C GLY A 57 24.48 -21.58 3.81
N VAL A 58 24.49 -20.86 4.93
CA VAL A 58 24.60 -19.40 5.00
C VAL A 58 25.63 -19.09 6.07
N ASN A 59 26.70 -18.38 5.71
CA ASN A 59 27.66 -17.85 6.67
C ASN A 59 27.39 -16.36 6.85
N THR A 60 27.20 -15.93 8.09
CA THR A 60 26.93 -14.54 8.48
C THR A 60 28.06 -13.93 9.31
N ALA A 61 29.16 -14.66 9.53
CA ALA A 61 30.38 -14.10 10.07
C ALA A 61 31.14 -13.35 8.97
N ASP A 62 31.95 -12.38 9.38
CA ASP A 62 32.86 -11.63 8.50
C ASP A 62 33.98 -12.51 7.92
#